data_AF-A0A562SU47-F1
#
_entry.id   AF-A0A562SU47-F1
#
_cell.length_a   1.000
_cell.length_b   1.000
_cell.length_c   1.000
_cell.angle_alpha   90.00
_cell.angle_beta   90.00
_cell.angle_gamma   90.00
#
_symmetry.space_group_name_H-M   'P 1'
#
loop_
_entity.id
_entity.type
_entity.pdbx_description
1 polymer ?
#
loop_
_entity_poly.entity_id
_entity_poly.type
_entity_poly.pdbx_seq_one_letter_code
_entity_poly.pdbx_strand_id
1 'polypeptide(L)'
;MSSDQTPTLYLLCGKIAAGKTTLAEQLANQPGTVLVAEDAWLNALFADELTSGPDYVRCATKLRSIMGPHVSDLLTAGVSVVLDFPANTIETRRWMTTIFKESTSAHQLHVLDTSEKRCLERLRARNASGTHPFHVSEELFRRFSSYYEPPTPEEGFNLIWHHAEP
;
A
#
# COMPACT_ATOMS: atom_id res chain seq x y z
N MET A 1 28.48 6.83 10.36
CA MET A 1 27.18 6.57 9.71
C MET A 1 26.22 7.57 10.32
N SER A 2 25.63 8.46 9.51
CA SER A 2 24.80 9.56 10.01
C SER A 2 23.48 9.00 10.54
N SER A 3 23.34 8.89 11.86
CA SER A 3 22.20 8.25 12.54
C SER A 3 21.12 9.25 13.00
N ASP A 4 20.93 10.36 12.27
CA ASP A 4 20.03 11.44 12.69
C ASP A 4 18.64 11.40 12.01
N GLN A 5 18.37 10.41 11.16
CA GLN A 5 17.03 10.27 10.58
C GLN A 5 16.22 9.24 11.35
N THR A 6 15.15 9.72 11.98
CA THR A 6 14.09 8.86 12.52
C THR A 6 13.55 7.97 11.41
N PRO A 7 13.57 6.64 11.57
CA PRO A 7 12.96 5.72 10.62
C PRO A 7 11.52 6.12 10.33
N THR A 8 11.09 5.97 9.08
CA THR A 8 9.74 6.36 8.67
C THR A 8 9.00 5.18 8.07
N LEU A 9 7.77 4.96 8.53
CA LEU A 9 6.80 4.08 7.89
C LEU A 9 6.03 4.88 6.82
N TYR A 10 6.23 4.54 5.57
CA TYR A 10 5.47 5.11 4.44
C TYR A 10 4.34 4.17 4.05
N LEU A 11 3.12 4.70 4.02
CA LEU A 11 1.89 4.00 3.70
C LEU A 11 1.23 4.63 2.47
N LEU A 12 0.49 3.84 1.70
CA LEU A 12 -0.08 4.27 0.42
C LEU A 12 -1.59 4.06 0.36
N CYS A 13 -2.34 5.13 0.16
CA CYS A 13 -3.79 5.13 0.02
C CYS A 13 -4.18 5.64 -1.37
N GLY A 14 -5.09 4.94 -2.04
CA GLY A 14 -5.59 5.37 -3.35
C GLY A 14 -6.17 4.22 -4.16
N LYS A 15 -7.01 4.56 -5.13
CA LYS A 15 -7.68 3.59 -6.02
C LYS A 15 -6.67 2.73 -6.80
N ILE A 16 -7.14 1.62 -7.37
CA ILE A 16 -6.34 0.81 -8.29
C ILE A 16 -5.84 1.72 -9.43
N ALA A 17 -4.59 1.53 -9.87
CA ALA A 17 -3.96 2.37 -10.90
C ALA A 17 -3.82 3.88 -10.56
N ALA A 18 -3.97 4.29 -9.29
CA ALA A 18 -3.70 5.66 -8.86
C ALA A 18 -2.20 6.04 -8.93
N GLY A 19 -1.29 5.06 -9.06
CA GLY A 19 0.17 5.27 -9.11
C GLY A 19 0.91 4.91 -7.81
N LYS A 20 0.26 4.16 -6.90
CA LYS A 20 0.82 3.77 -5.60
C LYS A 20 2.17 3.07 -5.74
N THR A 21 2.25 2.01 -6.55
CA THR A 21 3.49 1.24 -6.75
C THR A 21 4.65 2.10 -7.25
N THR A 22 4.40 3.03 -8.19
CA THR A 22 5.44 3.96 -8.65
C THR A 22 5.93 4.87 -7.52
N LEU A 23 5.03 5.40 -6.70
CA LEU A 23 5.42 6.19 -5.53
C LEU A 23 6.15 5.32 -4.50
N ALA A 24 5.74 4.06 -4.35
CA ALA A 24 6.37 3.11 -3.44
C ALA A 24 7.85 2.89 -3.78
N GLU A 25 8.12 2.63 -5.06
CA GLU A 25 9.48 2.46 -5.60
C GLU A 25 10.32 3.74 -5.41
N GLN A 26 9.73 4.91 -5.67
CA GLN A 26 10.41 6.20 -5.46
C GLN A 26 10.78 6.41 -4.00
N LEU A 27 9.88 6.14 -3.07
CA LEU A 27 10.14 6.26 -1.63
C LEU A 27 11.18 5.24 -1.16
N ALA A 28 11.18 4.04 -1.74
CA ALA A 28 12.12 2.97 -1.40
C ALA A 28 13.56 3.22 -1.90
N ASN A 29 13.77 4.11 -2.87
CA ASN A 29 15.12 4.49 -3.34
C ASN A 29 15.90 5.35 -2.33
N GLN A 30 15.31 5.69 -1.19
CA GLN A 30 16.01 6.40 -0.11
C GLN A 30 16.97 5.45 0.64
N PRO A 31 18.13 5.95 1.11
CA PRO A 31 19.05 5.15 1.90
C PRO A 31 18.38 4.58 3.16
N GLY A 32 18.64 3.30 3.47
CA GLY A 32 18.09 2.66 4.66
C GLY A 32 16.58 2.39 4.61
N THR A 33 16.00 2.37 3.41
CA THR A 33 14.57 2.09 3.20
C THR A 33 14.37 0.76 2.48
N VAL A 34 13.40 -0.03 2.94
CA VAL A 34 12.98 -1.29 2.29
C VAL A 34 11.55 -1.21 1.80
N LEU A 35 11.28 -1.78 0.62
CA LEU A 35 9.94 -1.92 0.07
C LEU A 35 9.35 -3.29 0.43
N VAL A 36 8.17 -3.29 1.03
CA VAL A 36 7.37 -4.49 1.28
C VAL A 36 6.10 -4.38 0.46
N ALA A 37 6.06 -5.07 -0.70
CA ALA A 37 4.94 -5.02 -1.63
C ALA A 37 4.00 -6.21 -1.47
N GLU A 38 2.72 -5.96 -1.14
CA GLU A 38 1.72 -7.00 -0.89
C GLU A 38 1.62 -8.00 -2.04
N ASP A 39 1.50 -7.49 -3.28
CA ASP A 39 1.35 -8.31 -4.48
C ASP A 39 2.51 -9.31 -4.66
N ALA A 40 3.76 -8.90 -4.36
CA ALA A 40 4.92 -9.76 -4.48
C ALA A 40 4.89 -10.92 -3.47
N TRP A 41 4.54 -10.61 -2.22
CA TRP A 41 4.43 -11.61 -1.15
C TRP A 41 3.22 -12.55 -1.36
N LEU A 42 2.07 -12.00 -1.74
CA LEU A 42 0.88 -12.79 -2.05
C LEU A 42 1.11 -13.72 -3.23
N ASN A 43 1.74 -13.23 -4.30
CA ASN A 43 2.07 -14.07 -5.44
C ASN A 43 3.05 -15.18 -5.07
N ALA A 44 4.11 -14.87 -4.31
CA ALA A 44 5.11 -15.87 -3.93
C ALA A 44 4.57 -16.96 -2.98
N LEU A 45 3.65 -16.60 -2.08
CA LEU A 45 3.17 -17.51 -1.02
C LEU A 45 1.84 -18.18 -1.34
N PHE A 46 0.99 -17.56 -2.16
CA PHE A 46 -0.42 -17.95 -2.31
C PHE A 46 -0.92 -17.91 -3.77
N ALA A 47 -0.05 -17.82 -4.78
CA ALA A 47 -0.48 -17.76 -6.20
C ALA A 47 -1.48 -18.89 -6.56
N ASP A 48 -1.23 -20.11 -6.09
CA ASP A 48 -2.09 -21.27 -6.36
C ASP A 48 -3.44 -21.22 -5.62
N GLU A 49 -3.58 -20.37 -4.60
CA GLU A 49 -4.79 -20.22 -3.79
C GLU A 49 -5.64 -18.99 -4.20
N LEU A 50 -5.05 -18.01 -4.89
CA LEU A 50 -5.67 -16.72 -5.20
C LEU A 50 -6.57 -16.76 -6.44
N THR A 51 -7.67 -17.53 -6.37
CA THR A 51 -8.61 -17.67 -7.48
C THR A 51 -9.80 -16.72 -7.42
N SER A 52 -10.04 -16.10 -6.27
CA SER A 52 -11.22 -15.27 -6.02
C SER A 52 -10.98 -14.12 -5.03
N GLY A 53 -11.93 -13.20 -4.95
CA GLY A 53 -11.90 -12.12 -3.95
C GLY A 53 -11.87 -12.61 -2.49
N PRO A 54 -12.70 -13.60 -2.09
CA PRO A 54 -12.60 -14.21 -0.77
C PRO A 54 -11.23 -14.84 -0.47
N ASP A 55 -10.59 -15.47 -1.46
CA ASP A 55 -9.24 -16.00 -1.29
C ASP A 55 -8.22 -14.90 -1.02
N TYR A 56 -8.33 -13.78 -1.74
CA TYR A 56 -7.52 -12.59 -1.48
C TYR A 56 -7.69 -12.12 -0.02
N VAL A 57 -8.92 -11.95 0.46
CA VAL A 57 -9.18 -11.49 1.84
C VAL A 57 -8.55 -12.43 2.87
N ARG A 58 -8.69 -13.75 2.68
CA ARG A 58 -8.10 -14.77 3.55
C ARG A 58 -6.57 -14.71 3.54
N CYS A 59 -5.95 -14.69 2.37
CA CYS A 59 -4.49 -14.69 2.21
C CYS A 59 -3.87 -13.38 2.69
N ALA A 60 -4.45 -12.23 2.33
CA ALA A 60 -4.01 -10.92 2.78
C ALA A 60 -4.12 -10.78 4.30
N THR A 61 -5.18 -11.30 4.92
CA THR A 61 -5.31 -11.30 6.39
C THR A 61 -4.24 -12.13 7.07
N LYS A 62 -3.92 -13.33 6.54
CA LYS A 62 -2.82 -14.16 7.05
C LYS A 62 -1.46 -13.50 6.85
N LEU A 63 -1.25 -12.79 5.74
CA LEU A 63 -0.01 -12.06 5.50
C LEU A 63 0.13 -10.88 6.48
N ARG A 64 -0.92 -10.08 6.66
CA ARG A 64 -0.95 -8.93 7.58
C ARG A 64 -0.63 -9.31 9.03
N SER A 65 -1.04 -10.49 9.49
CA SER A 65 -0.79 -10.93 10.86
C SER A 65 0.69 -11.18 11.18
N ILE A 66 1.50 -11.46 10.16
CA ILE A 66 2.95 -11.65 10.31
C ILE A 66 3.70 -10.39 9.91
N MET A 67 3.25 -9.67 8.88
CA MET A 67 3.92 -8.46 8.41
C MET A 67 3.88 -7.31 9.40
N GLY A 68 2.81 -7.16 10.19
CA GLY A 68 2.70 -6.09 11.19
C GLY A 68 3.90 -6.06 12.15
N PRO A 69 4.12 -7.11 12.96
CA PRO A 69 5.26 -7.19 13.87
C PRO A 69 6.62 -7.11 13.15
N HIS A 70 6.75 -7.76 11.99
CA HIS A 70 8.02 -7.72 11.24
C HIS A 70 8.39 -6.30 10.79
N VAL A 71 7.42 -5.50 10.36
CA VAL A 71 7.64 -4.10 9.99
C VAL A 71 7.96 -3.26 11.23
N SER A 72 7.27 -3.48 12.36
CA SER A 72 7.59 -2.82 13.64
C SER A 72 9.04 -3.09 14.08
N ASP A 73 9.53 -4.32 13.93
CA ASP A 73 10.91 -4.70 14.25
C ASP A 73 11.94 -3.98 13.35
N LEU A 74 11.67 -3.89 12.05
CA LEU A 74 12.53 -3.17 11.09
C LEU A 74 12.64 -1.68 11.44
N LEU A 75 11.50 -1.05 11.73
CA LEU A 75 11.45 0.35 12.14
C LEU A 75 12.23 0.58 13.43
N THR A 76 12.09 -0.32 14.40
CA THR A 76 12.83 -0.28 15.68
C THR A 76 14.34 -0.45 15.46
N ALA A 77 14.74 -1.25 14.46
CA ALA A 77 16.13 -1.46 14.09
C ALA A 77 16.76 -0.29 13.30
N GLY A 78 16.02 0.79 13.03
CA GLY A 78 16.54 1.94 12.31
C GLY A 78 16.26 1.93 10.80
N VAL A 79 15.45 0.98 10.30
CA VAL A 79 15.17 0.82 8.87
C VAL A 79 13.82 1.44 8.53
N SER A 80 13.79 2.37 7.58
CA SER A 80 12.55 2.91 7.04
C SER A 80 11.84 1.87 6.17
N VAL A 81 10.51 1.88 6.17
CA VAL A 81 9.73 0.87 5.43
C VAL A 81 8.69 1.57 4.57
N VAL A 82 8.66 1.21 3.29
CA VAL A 82 7.52 1.47 2.43
C VAL A 82 6.65 0.22 2.42
N LEU A 83 5.43 0.33 2.97
CA LEU A 83 4.47 -0.75 3.02
C LEU A 83 3.45 -0.56 1.90
N ASP A 84 3.70 -1.16 0.73
CA ASP A 84 2.80 -1.13 -0.43
C ASP A 84 1.69 -2.17 -0.27
N PHE A 85 0.86 -1.92 0.75
CA PHE A 85 -0.41 -2.58 1.03
C PHE A 85 -1.53 -1.55 0.83
N PRO A 86 -2.73 -1.94 0.37
CA PRO A 86 -3.78 -0.99 0.08
C PRO A 86 -4.40 -0.42 1.36
N ALA A 87 -4.05 0.83 1.71
CA ALA A 87 -4.65 1.58 2.82
C ALA A 87 -6.07 2.12 2.51
N ASN A 88 -6.83 1.38 1.70
CA ASN A 88 -8.06 1.86 1.06
C ASN A 88 -9.32 1.69 1.92
N THR A 89 -9.28 0.81 2.92
CA THR A 89 -10.40 0.58 3.85
C THR A 89 -10.02 1.06 5.25
N ILE A 90 -11.02 1.45 6.04
CA ILE A 90 -10.81 1.78 7.46
C ILE A 90 -10.19 0.60 8.22
N GLU A 91 -10.59 -0.64 7.92
CA GLU A 91 -10.06 -1.84 8.58
C GLU A 91 -8.55 -2.00 8.34
N THR A 92 -8.08 -1.89 7.10
CA THR A 92 -6.65 -2.01 6.79
C THR A 92 -5.86 -0.87 7.43
N ARG A 93 -6.41 0.34 7.44
CA ARG A 93 -5.76 1.47 8.13
C ARG A 93 -5.69 1.28 9.63
N ARG A 94 -6.74 0.76 10.29
CA ARG A 94 -6.69 0.40 11.72
C ARG A 94 -5.56 -0.56 12.03
N TRP A 95 -5.37 -1.61 11.22
CA TRP A 95 -4.22 -2.49 11.33
C TRP A 95 -2.89 -1.74 11.14
N MET A 96 -2.76 -0.91 10.11
CA MET A 96 -1.55 -0.09 9.91
C MET A 96 -1.24 0.82 11.11
N THR A 97 -2.26 1.29 11.84
CA THR A 97 -2.04 2.07 13.07
C THR A 97 -1.36 1.30 14.18
N THR A 98 -1.48 -0.04 14.23
CA THR A 98 -0.82 -0.82 15.26
C THR A 98 0.69 -0.83 15.04
N ILE A 99 1.13 -0.87 13.77
CA ILE A 99 2.54 -0.92 13.39
C ILE A 99 3.31 0.29 13.92
N PHE A 100 2.87 1.51 13.59
CA PHE A 100 3.58 2.71 14.05
C PHE A 100 3.29 3.07 15.51
N LYS A 101 2.29 2.47 16.17
CA LYS A 101 2.10 2.62 17.63
C LYS A 101 3.05 1.74 18.44
N GLU A 102 3.50 0.64 17.85
CA GLU A 102 4.46 -0.30 18.46
C GLU A 102 5.92 0.18 18.32
N SER A 103 6.18 1.13 17.42
CA SER A 103 7.51 1.73 17.19
C SER A 103 7.54 3.22 17.52
N THR A 104 8.69 3.78 17.88
CA THR A 104 8.87 5.24 18.00
C THR A 104 9.20 5.92 16.66
N SER A 105 8.85 5.27 15.54
CA SER A 105 9.16 5.76 14.19
C SER A 105 8.25 6.92 13.80
N ALA A 106 8.68 7.71 12.82
CA ALA A 106 7.77 8.58 12.09
C ALA A 106 6.85 7.73 11.19
N HIS A 107 5.73 8.30 10.75
CA HIS A 107 4.82 7.67 9.79
C HIS A 107 4.23 8.70 8.85
N GLN A 108 3.94 8.29 7.61
CA GLN A 108 3.29 9.10 6.58
C GLN A 108 2.28 8.25 5.81
N LEU A 109 1.06 8.76 5.64
CA LEU A 109 0.06 8.16 4.75
C LEU A 109 -0.05 9.01 3.49
N HIS A 110 0.51 8.52 2.40
CA HIS A 110 0.46 9.17 1.10
C HIS A 110 -0.87 8.86 0.42
N VAL A 111 -1.71 9.87 0.24
CA VAL A 111 -3.03 9.75 -0.36
C VAL A 111 -2.96 10.20 -1.81
N LEU A 112 -3.08 9.26 -2.73
CA LEU A 112 -3.12 9.53 -4.17
C LEU A 112 -4.56 9.79 -4.60
N ASP A 113 -4.92 11.07 -4.66
CA ASP A 113 -6.23 11.54 -5.08
C ASP A 113 -6.30 11.66 -6.61
N THR A 114 -6.23 10.50 -7.27
CA THR A 114 -6.36 10.40 -8.73
C THR A 114 -7.82 10.14 -9.10
N SER A 115 -8.33 10.89 -10.08
CA SER A 115 -9.70 10.72 -10.58
C SER A 115 -9.95 9.30 -11.08
N GLU A 116 -11.19 8.83 -10.94
CA GLU A 116 -11.59 7.50 -11.43
C GLU A 116 -11.32 7.34 -12.93
N LYS A 117 -11.65 8.37 -13.72
CA LYS A 117 -11.40 8.41 -15.16
C LYS A 117 -9.93 8.13 -15.48
N ARG A 118 -9.01 8.81 -14.81
CA ARG A 118 -7.56 8.64 -15.04
C ARG A 118 -7.06 7.29 -14.55
N CYS A 119 -7.60 6.77 -13.45
CA CYS A 119 -7.30 5.41 -12.98
C CYS A 119 -7.72 4.36 -14.03
N LEU A 120 -8.91 4.49 -14.62
CA LEU A 120 -9.39 3.61 -15.67
C LEU A 120 -8.55 3.70 -16.94
N GLU A 121 -8.16 4.90 -17.36
CA GLU A 121 -7.24 5.11 -18.51
C GLU A 121 -5.91 4.39 -18.29
N ARG A 122 -5.30 4.58 -17.12
CA ARG A 122 -4.06 3.88 -16.74
C ARG A 122 -4.23 2.37 -16.67
N LEU A 123 -5.36 1.91 -16.12
CA LEU A 123 -5.66 0.48 -16.04
C LEU A 123 -5.76 -0.16 -17.44
N ARG A 124 -6.47 0.49 -18.37
CA ARG A 124 -6.57 0.04 -19.76
C ARG A 124 -5.20 -0.03 -20.43
N ALA A 125 -4.38 1.01 -20.28
CA ALA A 125 -3.02 1.03 -20.83
C ALA A 125 -2.14 -0.10 -20.27
N ARG A 126 -2.24 -0.37 -18.96
CA ARG A 126 -1.51 -1.45 -18.29
C ARG A 126 -1.97 -2.85 -18.72
N ASN A 127 -3.27 -3.04 -18.87
CA ASN A 127 -3.81 -4.30 -19.38
C ASN A 127 -3.35 -4.54 -20.84
N ALA A 128 -3.25 -3.49 -21.64
CA ALA A 128 -2.75 -3.59 -23.01
C ALA A 128 -1.23 -3.84 -23.09
N SER A 129 -0.43 -3.41 -22.11
CA SER A 129 1.03 -3.64 -22.09
C SER A 129 1.44 -5.05 -21.68
N GLY A 130 0.56 -5.80 -20.98
CA GLY A 130 0.84 -7.17 -20.53
C GLY A 130 1.94 -7.30 -19.46
N THR A 131 2.40 -6.18 -18.90
CA THR A 131 3.54 -6.13 -17.97
C THR A 131 3.18 -6.36 -16.50
N HIS A 132 1.89 -6.50 -16.17
CA HIS A 132 1.43 -6.77 -14.81
C HIS A 132 0.84 -8.19 -14.69
N PRO A 133 1.13 -8.92 -13.61
CA PRO A 133 0.67 -10.30 -13.44
C PRO A 133 -0.86 -10.42 -13.32
N PHE A 134 -1.56 -9.33 -12.99
CA PHE A 134 -3.00 -9.31 -12.80
C PHE A 134 -3.70 -8.46 -13.85
N HIS A 135 -4.52 -9.09 -14.68
CA HIS A 135 -5.44 -8.41 -15.59
C HIS A 135 -6.73 -8.03 -14.82
N VAL A 136 -6.84 -6.76 -14.42
CA VAL A 136 -8.00 -6.26 -13.67
C VAL A 136 -9.03 -5.70 -14.65
N SER A 137 -10.24 -6.28 -14.67
CA SER A 137 -11.35 -5.76 -15.47
C SER A 137 -11.88 -4.44 -14.90
N GLU A 138 -12.59 -3.65 -15.72
CA GLU A 138 -13.24 -2.43 -15.23
C GLU A 138 -14.29 -2.71 -14.15
N GLU A 139 -14.99 -3.84 -14.24
CA GLU A 139 -15.94 -4.29 -13.22
C GLU A 139 -15.22 -4.54 -11.89
N LEU A 140 -14.11 -5.27 -11.93
CA LEU A 140 -13.31 -5.55 -10.75
C LEU A 140 -12.71 -4.27 -10.17
N PHE A 141 -12.25 -3.36 -11.03
CA PHE A 141 -11.80 -2.03 -10.63
C PHE A 141 -12.88 -1.27 -9.86
N ARG A 142 -14.11 -1.19 -10.41
CA ARG A 142 -15.23 -0.49 -9.76
C ARG A 142 -15.61 -1.16 -8.45
N ARG A 143 -15.65 -2.49 -8.41
CA ARG A 143 -15.94 -3.28 -7.20
C ARG A 143 -14.91 -3.02 -6.11
N PHE A 144 -13.61 -3.00 -6.42
CA PHE A 144 -12.61 -2.69 -5.40
C PHE A 144 -12.63 -1.20 -5.01
N SER A 145 -12.89 -0.32 -5.97
CA SER A 145 -12.99 1.12 -5.71
C SER A 145 -14.22 1.48 -4.87
N SER A 146 -15.28 0.66 -4.85
CA SER A 146 -16.44 0.90 -3.98
C SER A 146 -16.16 0.66 -2.50
N TYR A 147 -15.09 -0.08 -2.17
CA TYR A 147 -14.61 -0.24 -0.79
C TYR A 147 -13.65 0.87 -0.36
N TYR A 148 -13.30 1.79 -1.27
CA TYR A 148 -12.40 2.89 -0.94
C TYR A 148 -13.10 3.90 -0.02
N GLU A 149 -12.50 4.13 1.14
CA GLU A 149 -12.89 5.16 2.08
C GLU A 149 -11.69 6.10 2.27
N PRO A 150 -11.82 7.42 2.03
CA PRO A 150 -10.72 8.35 2.24
C PRO A 150 -10.29 8.37 3.71
N PRO A 151 -9.01 8.58 4.02
CA PRO A 151 -8.56 8.67 5.40
C PRO A 151 -9.07 9.96 6.05
N THR A 152 -9.39 9.88 7.35
CA THR A 152 -9.81 11.05 8.13
C THR A 152 -8.76 11.44 9.18
N PRO A 153 -8.71 12.71 9.63
CA PRO A 153 -7.77 13.16 10.65
C PRO A 153 -7.85 12.36 11.97
N GLU A 154 -9.03 11.87 12.32
CA GLU A 154 -9.29 11.10 13.55
C GLU A 154 -8.55 9.75 13.57
N GLU A 155 -8.10 9.27 12.42
CA GLU A 155 -7.33 8.02 12.32
C GLU A 155 -5.87 8.18 12.78
N GLY A 156 -5.38 9.42 12.99
CA GLY A 156 -4.07 9.70 13.56
C GLY A 156 -2.88 9.52 12.60
N PHE A 157 -3.13 9.50 11.29
CA PHE A 157 -2.07 9.49 10.27
C PHE A 157 -1.56 10.90 9.96
N ASN A 158 -0.26 11.02 9.69
CA ASN A 158 0.28 12.21 9.02
C ASN A 158 -0.02 12.10 7.52
N LEU A 159 -1.03 12.84 7.04
CA LEU A 159 -1.50 12.75 5.65
C LEU A 159 -0.63 13.58 4.70
N ILE A 160 -0.19 12.96 3.60
CA ILE A 160 0.49 13.63 2.48
C ILE A 160 -0.36 13.46 1.22
N TRP A 161 -0.97 14.53 0.74
CA TRP A 161 -1.86 14.49 -0.42
C TRP A 161 -1.10 14.66 -1.73
N HIS A 162 -1.36 13.76 -2.67
CA HIS A 162 -0.84 13.79 -4.04
C HIS A 162 -2.02 13.99 -4.98
N HIS A 163 -2.19 15.21 -5.47
CA HIS A 163 -3.17 15.53 -6.49
C HIS A 163 -2.54 15.29 -7.86
N ALA A 164 -3.15 14.44 -8.67
CA ALA A 164 -2.79 14.39 -10.08
C ALA A 164 -3.27 15.69 -10.73
N GLU A 165 -2.38 16.44 -11.40
CA GLU A 165 -2.78 17.59 -12.21
C GLU A 165 -3.93 17.19 -13.17
N PRO A 166 -4.89 18.09 -13.43
CA PRO A 166 -6.09 17.81 -14.23
C PRO A 166 -5.79 17.17 -15.60
#